data_AF-A0A0F9NLH8-F1
#
_entry.id   AF-A0A0F9NLH8-F1
#
_cell.length_a   1.000
_cell.length_b   1.000
_cell.length_c   1.000
_cell.angle_alpha   90.00
_cell.angle_beta   90.00
_cell.angle_gamma   90.00
#
_symmetry.space_group_name_H-M   'P 1'
#
loop_
_entity.id
_entity.type
_entity.pdbx_description
1 polymer ?
#
loop_
_entity_poly.entity_id
_entity_poly.type
_entity_poly.pdbx_seq_one_letter_code
_entity_poly.pdbx_strand_id
1 'polypeptide(L)'
;MAISRATGLSPTTVRKFAYADTFPERAVRATPTSIIDPYLPLLRSRLANGCENGLQLWRECRDLGYGGSAGQIHRWLQDHRTAPSKHAPHRTDDTAPPAPRTQNPVSIPSPKQLAWLIVKAPETRSIEEPNAILQISQDRDAAILIRIVRRFVDLARRVGTKAHDAGPVFDDGLLGAKRCGLRPVETFAAGLQHDGDAVRAALETSWSSAQVEGQVNKLKLLKRSMYGRGNLELLRCRLILAP
;
A
#
# COMPACT_ATOMS: atom_id res chain seq x y z
N MET A 1 14.97 15.61 -29.65
CA MET A 1 14.46 15.72 -28.26
C MET A 1 13.11 16.44 -28.13
N ALA A 2 12.63 17.19 -29.12
CA ALA A 2 11.34 17.91 -29.03
C ALA A 2 10.13 16.96 -28.82
N ILE A 3 10.05 15.86 -29.58
CA ILE A 3 8.93 14.91 -29.53
C ILE A 3 8.79 14.25 -28.15
N SER A 4 9.91 13.89 -27.51
CA SER A 4 9.89 13.29 -26.16
C SER A 4 9.35 14.25 -25.10
N ARG A 5 9.67 15.55 -25.18
CA ARG A 5 9.13 16.57 -24.27
C ARG A 5 7.65 16.85 -24.52
N ALA A 6 7.23 16.86 -25.78
CA ALA A 6 5.82 17.10 -26.14
C ALA A 6 4.90 15.92 -25.80
N THR A 7 5.40 14.69 -25.88
CA THR A 7 4.61 13.46 -25.67
C THR A 7 4.76 12.85 -24.27
N GLY A 8 5.73 13.31 -23.47
CA GLY A 8 6.07 12.72 -22.17
C GLY A 8 6.63 11.29 -22.26
N LEU A 9 6.90 10.79 -23.47
CA LEU A 9 7.45 9.45 -23.70
C LEU A 9 8.98 9.47 -23.61
N SER A 10 9.56 8.35 -23.16
CA SER A 10 11.02 8.20 -23.13
C SER A 10 11.60 8.30 -24.55
N PRO A 11 12.83 8.82 -24.73
CA PRO A 11 13.47 8.87 -26.05
C PRO A 11 13.56 7.52 -26.75
N THR A 12 13.68 6.44 -25.97
CA THR A 12 13.70 5.06 -26.47
C THR A 12 12.36 4.63 -27.03
N THR A 13 11.25 4.98 -26.35
CA THR A 13 9.89 4.69 -26.81
C THR A 13 9.55 5.51 -28.06
N VAL A 14 9.93 6.80 -28.09
CA VAL A 14 9.76 7.65 -29.28
C VAL A 14 10.49 7.06 -30.48
N ARG A 15 11.75 6.62 -30.28
CA ARG A 15 12.51 5.96 -31.34
C ARG A 15 11.84 4.67 -31.81
N LYS A 16 11.40 3.82 -30.87
CA LYS A 16 10.70 2.56 -31.19
C LYS A 16 9.44 2.80 -32.04
N PHE A 17 8.65 3.82 -31.72
CA PHE A 17 7.43 4.14 -32.46
C PHE A 17 7.71 4.84 -33.79
N ALA A 18 8.77 5.65 -33.88
CA ALA A 18 9.15 6.32 -35.12
C ALA A 18 9.66 5.34 -36.20
N TYR A 19 10.21 4.19 -35.79
CA TYR A 19 10.68 3.13 -36.70
C TYR A 19 9.69 1.95 -36.80
N ALA A 20 8.48 2.06 -36.25
CA ALA A 20 7.47 1.01 -36.38
C ALA A 20 6.69 1.21 -37.67
N ASP A 21 6.75 0.24 -38.59
CA ASP A 21 5.99 0.28 -39.86
C ASP A 21 4.47 0.13 -39.65
N THR A 22 4.06 -0.40 -38.50
CA THR A 22 2.66 -0.61 -38.11
C THR A 22 2.44 -0.19 -36.66
N PHE A 23 1.19 0.13 -36.32
CA PHE A 23 0.82 0.53 -34.96
C PHE A 23 1.14 -0.60 -33.97
N PRO A 24 2.05 -0.40 -33.00
CA PRO A 24 2.43 -1.44 -32.06
C PRO A 24 1.34 -1.59 -31.00
N GLU A 25 0.34 -2.44 -31.27
CA GLU A 25 -0.67 -2.80 -30.29
C GLU A 25 -0.03 -3.30 -29.00
N ARG A 26 -0.64 -2.93 -27.87
CA ARG A 26 -0.16 -3.33 -26.55
C ARG A 26 -0.19 -4.87 -26.47
N ALA A 27 0.99 -5.48 -26.44
CA ALA A 27 1.10 -6.92 -26.25
C ALA A 27 0.33 -7.35 -24.99
N VAL A 28 -0.69 -8.18 -25.17
CA VAL A 28 -1.41 -8.79 -24.06
C VAL A 28 -0.43 -9.76 -23.41
N ARG A 29 -0.10 -9.49 -22.14
CA ARG A 29 0.82 -10.33 -21.38
C ARG A 29 0.17 -11.70 -21.23
N ALA A 30 0.74 -12.74 -21.84
CA ALA A 30 0.29 -14.11 -21.63
C ALA A 30 0.32 -14.40 -20.12
N THR A 31 -0.83 -14.73 -19.55
CA THR A 31 -0.91 -15.13 -18.14
C THR A 31 -0.15 -16.45 -18.04
N PRO A 32 0.85 -16.58 -17.15
CA PRO A 32 1.54 -17.86 -17.01
C PRO A 32 0.52 -18.95 -16.67
N THR A 33 0.70 -20.13 -17.25
CA THR A 33 -0.13 -21.29 -16.99
C THR A 33 -0.17 -21.56 -15.49
N SER A 34 -1.36 -21.62 -14.94
CA SER A 34 -1.57 -21.86 -13.53
C SER A 34 -1.29 -23.33 -13.22
N ILE A 35 -0.78 -23.62 -12.03
CA ILE A 35 -0.53 -25.01 -11.58
C ILE A 35 -1.80 -25.89 -11.57
N ILE A 36 -2.99 -25.28 -11.66
CA ILE A 36 -4.28 -25.98 -11.78
C ILE A 36 -4.61 -26.39 -13.22
N ASP A 37 -3.97 -25.78 -14.23
CA ASP A 37 -4.32 -25.95 -15.65
C ASP A 37 -4.32 -27.42 -16.11
N PRO A 38 -3.34 -28.27 -15.72
CA PRO A 38 -3.35 -29.69 -16.06
C PRO A 38 -4.54 -30.47 -15.48
N TYR A 39 -5.14 -29.97 -14.40
CA TYR A 39 -6.22 -30.64 -13.65
C TYR A 39 -7.61 -30.09 -14.01
N LEU A 40 -7.70 -29.06 -14.86
CA LEU A 40 -8.96 -28.48 -15.32
C LEU A 40 -9.92 -29.48 -15.98
N PRO A 41 -9.46 -30.45 -16.80
CA PRO A 41 -10.38 -31.43 -17.41
C PRO A 41 -11.12 -32.27 -16.37
N LEU A 42 -10.42 -32.71 -15.32
CA LEU A 42 -11.01 -33.47 -14.22
C LEU A 42 -12.02 -32.61 -13.45
N LEU A 43 -11.61 -31.40 -13.08
CA LEU A 43 -12.43 -30.48 -12.30
C LEU A 43 -13.73 -30.13 -13.04
N ARG A 44 -13.66 -29.89 -14.36
CA ARG A 44 -14.84 -29.65 -15.21
C ARG A 44 -15.75 -30.88 -15.30
N SER A 45 -15.18 -32.07 -15.46
CA SER A 45 -15.94 -33.32 -15.50
C SER A 45 -16.70 -33.57 -14.19
N ARG A 46 -16.03 -33.38 -13.05
CA ARG A 46 -16.64 -33.55 -11.72
C ARG A 46 -17.73 -32.52 -11.45
N LEU A 47 -17.53 -31.28 -11.87
CA LEU A 47 -18.53 -30.22 -11.76
C LEU A 47 -19.77 -30.52 -12.62
N ALA A 48 -19.58 -31.01 -13.85
CA ALA A 48 -20.68 -31.46 -14.72
C ALA A 48 -21.46 -32.63 -14.10
N ASN A 49 -20.78 -33.49 -13.33
CA ASN A 49 -21.38 -34.58 -12.56
C ASN A 49 -21.96 -34.13 -11.20
N GLY A 50 -22.05 -32.82 -10.93
CA GLY A 50 -22.67 -32.27 -9.71
C GLY A 50 -21.81 -32.31 -8.45
N CYS A 51 -20.51 -32.62 -8.56
CA CYS A 51 -19.60 -32.61 -7.40
C CYS A 51 -19.14 -31.17 -7.09
N GLU A 52 -19.75 -30.53 -6.09
CA GLU A 52 -19.41 -29.16 -5.67
C GLU A 52 -18.55 -29.07 -4.39
N ASN A 53 -18.07 -30.22 -3.89
CA ASN A 53 -17.24 -30.27 -2.70
C ASN A 53 -15.78 -29.97 -3.04
N GLY A 54 -15.34 -28.74 -2.79
CA GLY A 54 -13.98 -28.29 -3.09
C GLY A 54 -12.87 -29.08 -2.38
N LEU A 55 -13.13 -29.61 -1.18
CA LEU A 55 -12.14 -30.41 -0.46
C LEU A 55 -11.99 -31.81 -1.07
N GLN A 56 -13.09 -32.37 -1.56
CA GLN A 56 -13.06 -33.64 -2.29
C GLN A 56 -12.28 -33.49 -3.61
N LEU A 57 -12.58 -32.45 -4.38
CA LEU A 57 -11.87 -32.16 -5.63
C LEU A 57 -10.37 -31.92 -5.40
N TRP A 58 -10.00 -31.26 -4.29
CA TRP A 58 -8.60 -31.10 -3.93
C TRP A 58 -7.90 -32.41 -3.60
N ARG A 59 -8.56 -33.34 -2.90
CA ARG A 59 -7.99 -34.67 -2.64
C ARG A 59 -7.78 -35.43 -3.94
N GLU A 60 -8.77 -35.43 -4.83
CA GLU A 60 -8.66 -36.09 -6.13
C GLU A 60 -7.55 -35.50 -7.02
N CYS A 61 -7.42 -34.17 -7.06
CA CYS A 61 -6.29 -33.55 -7.76
C CYS A 61 -4.95 -33.89 -7.09
N ARG A 62 -4.89 -33.92 -5.75
CA ARG A 62 -3.68 -34.27 -4.99
C ARG A 62 -3.24 -35.70 -5.26
N ASP A 63 -4.17 -36.64 -5.37
CA ASP A 63 -3.89 -38.04 -5.72
C ASP A 63 -3.30 -38.17 -7.14
N LEU A 64 -3.63 -37.23 -8.04
CA LEU A 64 -3.04 -37.09 -9.37
C LEU A 64 -1.76 -36.23 -9.40
N GLY A 65 -1.17 -35.94 -8.23
CA GLY A 65 0.10 -35.22 -8.10
C GLY A 65 -0.02 -33.70 -7.99
N TYR A 66 -1.21 -33.14 -7.75
CA TYR A 66 -1.36 -31.70 -7.54
C TYR A 66 -0.70 -31.26 -6.23
N GLY A 67 0.35 -30.44 -6.34
CA GLY A 67 1.09 -29.88 -5.19
C GLY A 67 0.54 -28.56 -4.63
N GLY A 68 -0.59 -28.06 -5.15
CA GLY A 68 -1.15 -26.77 -4.73
C GLY A 68 -2.12 -26.85 -3.54
N SER A 69 -2.52 -25.68 -3.05
CA SER A 69 -3.44 -25.57 -1.90
C SER A 69 -4.90 -25.81 -2.30
N ALA A 70 -5.70 -26.31 -1.36
CA ALA A 70 -7.16 -26.44 -1.53
C ALA A 70 -7.82 -25.10 -1.89
N GLY A 71 -7.27 -23.98 -1.40
CA GLY A 71 -7.79 -22.64 -1.68
C GLY A 71 -7.81 -22.27 -3.17
N GLN A 72 -6.88 -22.79 -3.97
CA GLN A 72 -6.85 -22.53 -5.41
C GLN A 72 -7.97 -23.29 -6.15
N ILE A 73 -8.28 -24.51 -5.73
CA ILE A 73 -9.42 -25.29 -6.24
C ILE A 73 -10.74 -24.69 -5.78
N HIS A 74 -10.82 -24.23 -4.53
CA HIS A 74 -12.00 -23.49 -4.04
C HIS A 74 -12.28 -22.22 -4.85
N ARG A 75 -11.24 -21.46 -5.23
CA ARG A 75 -11.38 -20.26 -6.06
C ARG A 75 -11.87 -20.61 -7.46
N TRP A 76 -11.25 -21.61 -8.09
CA TRP A 76 -11.69 -22.12 -9.39
C TRP A 76 -13.16 -22.59 -9.36
N LEU A 77 -13.53 -23.31 -8.30
CA LEU A 77 -14.90 -23.79 -8.11
C LEU A 77 -15.89 -22.63 -7.93
N GLN A 78 -15.50 -21.58 -7.19
CA GLN A 78 -16.34 -20.39 -7.01
C GLN A 78 -16.62 -19.70 -8.35
N ASP A 79 -15.63 -19.58 -9.22
CA ASP A 79 -15.78 -18.92 -10.52
C ASP A 79 -16.57 -19.76 -11.54
N HIS A 80 -16.79 -21.06 -11.28
CA HIS A 80 -17.50 -21.98 -12.18
C HIS A 80 -18.80 -22.56 -11.62
N ARG A 81 -19.21 -22.19 -10.41
CA ARG A 81 -20.52 -22.58 -9.86
C ARG A 81 -21.66 -21.92 -10.63
N THR A 82 -22.68 -22.70 -10.99
CA THR A 82 -23.91 -22.23 -11.64
C THR A 82 -24.89 -21.60 -10.66
N ALA A 83 -24.72 -21.82 -9.36
CA ALA A 83 -25.49 -21.18 -8.30
C ALA A 83 -24.56 -20.68 -7.18
N PRO A 84 -24.84 -19.51 -6.57
CA PRO A 84 -24.09 -19.05 -5.41
C PRO A 84 -24.25 -20.07 -4.27
N SER A 85 -23.14 -20.40 -3.61
CA SER A 85 -23.18 -21.28 -2.45
C SER A 85 -24.11 -20.68 -1.38
N LYS A 86 -24.89 -21.51 -0.67
CA LYS A 86 -25.74 -21.09 0.47
C LYS A 86 -25.02 -20.26 1.54
N HIS A 87 -23.69 -20.35 1.60
CA HIS A 87 -22.82 -19.63 2.55
C HIS A 87 -21.77 -18.75 1.84
N ALA A 88 -21.94 -18.46 0.55
CA ALA A 88 -21.04 -17.53 -0.14
C ALA A 88 -21.33 -16.11 0.35
N PRO A 89 -20.32 -15.32 0.78
CA PRO A 89 -20.53 -13.88 0.92
C PRO A 89 -20.95 -13.34 -0.45
N HIS A 90 -21.98 -12.48 -0.47
CA HIS A 90 -22.43 -11.79 -1.68
C HIS A 90 -21.23 -11.12 -2.37
N ARG A 91 -20.70 -11.76 -3.42
CA ARG A 91 -19.95 -11.03 -4.45
C ARG A 91 -20.99 -10.22 -5.19
N THR A 92 -20.81 -8.92 -5.23
CA THR A 92 -21.55 -8.04 -6.14
C THR A 92 -21.23 -8.50 -7.57
N ASP A 93 -22.21 -9.11 -8.22
CA ASP A 93 -22.14 -9.56 -9.60
C ASP A 93 -22.02 -8.36 -10.54
N ASP A 94 -20.83 -8.12 -11.07
CA ASP A 94 -20.60 -7.27 -12.25
C ASP A 94 -20.95 -8.04 -13.55
N THR A 95 -22.16 -8.58 -13.63
CA THR A 95 -22.69 -9.30 -14.82
C THR A 95 -23.87 -8.57 -15.45
N ALA A 96 -23.85 -7.23 -15.44
CA ALA A 96 -24.68 -6.44 -16.34
C ALA A 96 -23.97 -6.28 -17.70
N PRO A 97 -24.67 -6.38 -18.85
CA PRO A 97 -24.12 -5.99 -20.15
C PRO A 97 -23.54 -4.57 -20.05
N PRO A 98 -22.39 -4.26 -20.66
CA PRO A 98 -21.78 -2.95 -20.50
C PRO A 98 -22.72 -1.90 -21.09
N ALA A 99 -23.39 -1.15 -20.21
CA ALA A 99 -24.03 0.09 -20.60
C ALA A 99 -22.99 0.96 -21.33
N PRO A 100 -23.39 1.72 -22.36
CA PRO A 100 -22.47 2.61 -23.06
C PRO A 100 -21.78 3.48 -22.02
N ARG A 101 -20.46 3.35 -21.93
CA ARG A 101 -19.61 4.04 -20.95
C ARG A 101 -19.72 5.54 -21.17
N THR A 102 -20.71 6.16 -20.55
CA THR A 102 -20.79 7.59 -20.38
C THR A 102 -19.68 7.97 -19.40
N GLN A 103 -18.61 8.52 -19.97
CA GLN A 103 -17.64 9.41 -19.34
C GLN A 103 -17.05 8.94 -18.00
N ASN A 104 -15.84 8.37 -18.07
CA ASN A 104 -14.87 8.17 -16.99
C ASN A 104 -15.46 8.10 -15.57
N PRO A 105 -15.76 6.90 -15.03
CA PRO A 105 -16.00 6.79 -13.60
C PRO A 105 -14.78 7.36 -12.89
N VAL A 106 -14.98 8.40 -12.08
CA VAL A 106 -13.92 9.00 -11.27
C VAL A 106 -13.33 7.87 -10.44
N SER A 107 -12.15 7.41 -10.84
CA SER A 107 -11.51 6.24 -10.25
C SER A 107 -11.06 6.64 -8.85
N ILE A 108 -11.75 6.12 -7.83
CA ILE A 108 -11.35 6.34 -6.44
C ILE A 108 -9.91 5.81 -6.30
N PRO A 109 -8.95 6.66 -5.88
CA PRO A 109 -7.56 6.24 -5.76
C PRO A 109 -7.42 5.10 -4.75
N SER A 110 -6.40 4.26 -4.92
CA SER A 110 -6.10 3.20 -3.95
C SER A 110 -5.85 3.79 -2.54
N PRO A 111 -6.07 3.03 -1.45
CA PRO A 111 -5.84 3.52 -0.09
C PRO A 111 -4.44 4.12 0.13
N LYS A 112 -3.42 3.55 -0.51
CA LYS A 112 -2.03 4.06 -0.45
C LYS A 112 -1.87 5.38 -1.20
N GLN A 113 -2.51 5.53 -2.36
CA GLN A 113 -2.53 6.80 -3.08
C GLN A 113 -3.26 7.87 -2.27
N LEU A 114 -4.40 7.53 -1.64
CA LEU A 114 -5.14 8.46 -0.78
C LEU A 114 -4.33 8.93 0.42
N ALA A 115 -3.69 8.01 1.14
CA ALA A 115 -2.82 8.37 2.25
C ALA A 115 -1.72 9.36 1.80
N TRP A 116 -1.10 9.09 0.64
CA TRP A 116 -0.09 9.98 0.07
C TRP A 116 -0.66 11.35 -0.32
N LEU A 117 -1.82 11.39 -0.98
CA LEU A 117 -2.48 12.63 -1.38
C LEU A 117 -2.84 13.53 -0.19
N ILE A 118 -3.29 12.94 0.92
CA ILE A 118 -3.64 13.67 2.14
C ILE A 118 -2.40 14.35 2.75
N VAL A 119 -1.26 13.66 2.76
CA VAL A 119 0.01 14.14 3.35
C VAL A 119 0.76 15.10 2.41
N LYS A 120 0.64 14.92 1.10
CA LYS A 120 1.35 15.73 0.09
C LYS A 120 1.03 17.22 0.23
N ALA A 121 2.05 18.07 0.11
CA ALA A 121 1.92 19.52 0.24
C ALA A 121 0.98 20.08 -0.84
N PRO A 122 0.07 21.01 -0.49
CA PRO A 122 -0.94 21.52 -1.42
C PRO A 122 -0.33 22.11 -2.69
N GLU A 123 0.81 22.80 -2.57
CA GLU A 123 1.56 23.43 -3.67
C GLU A 123 2.07 22.45 -4.74
N THR A 124 2.23 21.17 -4.38
CA THR A 124 2.78 20.13 -5.27
C THR A 124 1.71 19.23 -5.88
N ARG A 125 0.42 19.54 -5.61
CA ARG A 125 -0.68 18.70 -6.06
C ARG A 125 -1.01 18.96 -7.53
N SER A 126 -1.25 17.88 -8.28
CA SER A 126 -1.78 17.98 -9.64
C SER A 126 -3.23 18.44 -9.61
N ILE A 127 -3.73 19.04 -10.69
CA ILE A 127 -5.08 19.63 -10.81
C ILE A 127 -6.19 18.59 -10.56
N GLU A 128 -5.92 17.30 -10.81
CA GLU A 128 -6.89 16.20 -10.62
C GLU A 128 -6.95 15.65 -9.17
N GLU A 129 -5.89 15.89 -8.38
CA GLU A 129 -5.74 15.37 -7.01
C GLU A 129 -6.69 16.03 -5.96
N PRO A 130 -7.03 17.33 -6.04
CA PRO A 130 -8.01 17.97 -5.17
C PRO A 130 -9.41 17.34 -5.22
N ASN A 131 -9.83 16.87 -6.40
CA ASN A 131 -11.17 16.31 -6.60
C ASN A 131 -11.35 15.00 -5.83
N ALA A 132 -10.33 14.15 -5.79
CA ALA A 132 -10.37 12.91 -5.00
C ALA A 132 -10.51 13.19 -3.50
N ILE A 133 -9.80 14.21 -2.98
CA ILE A 133 -9.90 14.59 -1.57
C ILE A 133 -11.28 15.18 -1.26
N LEU A 134 -11.81 16.04 -2.16
CA LEU A 134 -13.14 16.62 -2.00
C LEU A 134 -14.22 15.54 -1.96
N GLN A 135 -14.13 14.56 -2.86
CA GLN A 135 -15.08 13.44 -2.93
C GLN A 135 -15.04 12.59 -1.67
N ILE A 136 -13.85 12.27 -1.15
CA ILE A 136 -13.73 11.49 0.09
C ILE A 136 -14.16 12.28 1.32
N SER A 137 -13.97 13.60 1.31
CA SER A 137 -14.41 14.48 2.41
C SER A 137 -15.93 14.62 2.49
N GLN A 138 -16.70 14.03 1.57
CA GLN A 138 -18.15 13.88 1.71
C GLN A 138 -18.52 12.94 2.86
N ASP A 139 -17.65 11.96 3.16
CA ASP A 139 -17.79 11.14 4.36
C ASP A 139 -17.30 11.91 5.60
N ARG A 140 -18.12 11.86 6.66
CA ARG A 140 -17.87 12.62 7.90
C ARG A 140 -16.57 12.19 8.57
N ASP A 141 -16.34 10.88 8.66
CA ASP A 141 -15.20 10.31 9.37
C ASP A 141 -13.92 10.61 8.59
N ALA A 142 -13.97 10.48 7.27
CA ALA A 142 -12.88 10.85 6.39
C ALA A 142 -12.53 12.34 6.48
N ALA A 143 -13.52 13.23 6.52
CA ALA A 143 -13.29 14.67 6.69
C ALA A 143 -12.59 14.99 8.03
N ILE A 144 -13.02 14.35 9.12
CA ILE A 144 -12.39 14.49 10.44
C ILE A 144 -10.94 13.99 10.40
N LEU A 145 -10.70 12.81 9.83
CA LEU A 145 -9.37 12.22 9.69
C LEU A 145 -8.44 13.11 8.88
N ILE A 146 -8.88 13.59 7.70
CA ILE A 146 -8.10 14.44 6.82
C ILE A 146 -7.67 15.73 7.54
N ARG A 147 -8.58 16.35 8.30
CA ARG A 147 -8.28 17.55 9.09
C ARG A 147 -7.21 17.27 10.15
N ILE A 148 -7.32 16.16 10.87
CA ILE A 148 -6.36 15.78 11.92
C ILE A 148 -4.99 15.50 11.29
N VAL A 149 -4.94 14.68 10.23
CA VAL A 149 -3.69 14.34 9.54
C VAL A 149 -3.01 15.59 9.01
N ARG A 150 -3.74 16.50 8.35
CA ARG A 150 -3.16 17.75 7.84
C ARG A 150 -2.55 18.59 8.95
N ARG A 151 -3.23 18.72 10.09
CA ARG A 151 -2.71 19.43 11.26
C ARG A 151 -1.38 18.84 11.75
N PHE A 152 -1.30 17.51 11.86
CA PHE A 152 -0.04 16.84 12.24
C PHE A 152 1.05 16.98 11.19
N VAL A 153 0.71 16.93 9.90
CA VAL A 153 1.67 17.13 8.81
C VAL A 153 2.23 18.55 8.83
N ASP A 154 1.39 19.56 9.06
CA ASP A 154 1.82 20.94 9.14
C ASP A 154 2.70 21.19 10.38
N LEU A 155 2.39 20.55 11.51
CA LEU A 155 3.25 20.53 12.68
C LEU A 155 4.60 19.85 12.39
N ALA A 156 4.60 18.69 11.73
CA ALA A 156 5.82 17.97 11.36
C ALA A 156 6.71 18.76 10.40
N ARG A 157 6.13 19.58 9.51
CA ARG A 157 6.88 20.48 8.63
C ARG A 157 7.52 21.66 9.38
N ARG A 158 7.01 22.01 10.56
CA ARG A 158 7.58 23.05 11.43
C ARG A 158 8.70 22.52 12.34
N VAL A 159 8.89 21.20 12.43
CA VAL A 159 10.00 20.57 13.17
C VAL A 159 11.34 21.17 12.70
N GLY A 160 12.17 21.59 13.64
CA GLY A 160 13.49 22.18 13.34
C GLY A 160 13.45 23.66 12.92
N THR A 161 12.27 24.24 12.70
CA THR A 161 12.12 25.70 12.77
C THR A 161 12.09 26.08 14.25
N LYS A 162 12.70 27.21 14.64
CA LYS A 162 12.78 27.68 16.05
C LYS A 162 11.41 28.16 16.59
N ALA A 163 10.34 27.45 16.27
CA ALA A 163 8.98 27.76 16.63
C ALA A 163 8.74 27.29 18.07
N HIS A 164 8.88 28.22 19.02
CA HIS A 164 8.67 27.98 20.45
C HIS A 164 7.22 27.59 20.82
N ASP A 165 6.26 27.69 19.88
CA ASP A 165 4.85 27.33 20.07
C ASP A 165 4.51 25.89 19.63
N ALA A 166 5.48 25.12 19.14
CA ALA A 166 5.22 23.81 18.56
C ALA A 166 4.69 22.77 19.58
N GLY A 167 5.15 22.79 20.84
CA GLY A 167 4.64 21.90 21.89
C GLY A 167 3.18 22.15 22.25
N PRO A 168 2.77 23.39 22.58
CA PRO A 168 1.35 23.71 22.80
C PRO A 168 0.45 23.36 21.62
N VAL A 169 0.90 23.60 20.38
CA VAL A 169 0.15 23.26 19.15
C VAL A 169 0.01 21.74 19.00
N PHE A 170 1.04 20.97 19.36
CA PHE A 170 1.01 19.52 19.43
C PHE A 170 0.00 19.02 20.45
N ASP A 171 0.03 19.55 21.67
CA ASP A 171 -0.85 19.11 22.76
C ASP A 171 -2.34 19.37 22.44
N ASP A 172 -2.66 20.53 21.87
CA ASP A 172 -4.03 20.82 21.41
C ASP A 172 -4.45 19.90 20.24
N GLY A 173 -3.53 19.63 19.31
CA GLY A 173 -3.76 18.68 18.23
C GLY A 173 -4.03 17.26 18.72
N LEU A 174 -3.27 16.83 19.73
CA LEU A 174 -3.39 15.52 20.36
C LEU A 174 -4.71 15.38 21.11
N LEU A 175 -5.14 16.42 21.84
CA LEU A 175 -6.42 16.44 22.54
C LEU A 175 -7.59 16.38 21.55
N GLY A 176 -7.51 17.12 20.44
CA GLY A 176 -8.48 17.04 19.35
C GLY A 176 -8.56 15.65 18.72
N ALA A 177 -7.41 15.00 18.50
CA ALA A 177 -7.36 13.64 17.95
C ALA A 177 -7.92 12.59 18.91
N LYS A 178 -7.75 12.75 20.22
CA LYS A 178 -8.32 11.86 21.24
C LYS A 178 -9.83 11.95 21.41
N ARG A 179 -10.45 13.04 20.94
CA ARG A 179 -11.88 13.32 21.09
C ARG A 179 -12.60 13.36 19.74
N CYS A 180 -11.97 12.79 18.70
CA CYS A 180 -12.47 12.92 17.34
C CYS A 180 -13.59 11.93 16.99
N GLY A 181 -13.86 10.93 17.84
CA GLY A 181 -14.89 9.91 17.62
C GLY A 181 -14.44 8.75 16.75
N LEU A 182 -13.18 8.75 16.30
CA LEU A 182 -12.61 7.70 15.44
C LEU A 182 -11.63 6.86 16.25
N ARG A 183 -12.05 5.66 16.69
CA ARG A 183 -11.21 4.76 17.50
C ARG A 183 -9.78 4.56 16.99
N PRO A 184 -9.52 4.37 15.68
CA PRO A 184 -8.16 4.20 15.19
C PRO A 184 -7.27 5.44 15.46
N VAL A 185 -7.84 6.64 15.30
CA VAL A 185 -7.15 7.91 15.53
C VAL A 185 -6.94 8.15 17.02
N GLU A 186 -7.94 7.84 17.84
CA GLU A 186 -7.86 7.96 19.30
C GLU A 186 -6.79 7.02 19.88
N THR A 187 -6.70 5.79 19.36
CA THR A 187 -5.68 4.81 19.76
C THR A 187 -4.29 5.29 19.35
N PHE A 188 -4.15 5.81 18.12
CA PHE A 188 -2.91 6.43 17.66
C PHE A 188 -2.49 7.60 18.56
N ALA A 189 -3.43 8.49 18.90
CA ALA A 189 -3.16 9.64 19.76
C ALA A 189 -2.82 9.23 21.20
N ALA A 190 -3.40 8.14 21.72
CA ALA A 190 -3.01 7.59 23.02
C ALA A 190 -1.58 7.04 23.00
N GLY A 191 -1.19 6.32 21.95
CA GLY A 191 0.19 5.86 21.76
C GLY A 191 1.17 7.02 21.64
N LEU A 192 0.84 8.02 20.82
CA LEU A 192 1.69 9.19 20.62
C LEU A 192 1.84 10.05 21.89
N GLN A 193 0.85 10.04 22.78
CA GLN A 193 0.96 10.70 24.08
C GLN A 193 2.03 10.05 24.97
N HIS A 194 2.17 8.73 24.90
CA HIS A 194 3.17 8.00 25.69
C HIS A 194 4.59 8.51 25.37
N ASP A 195 4.84 8.77 24.09
CA ASP A 195 6.10 9.35 23.59
C ASP A 195 6.10 10.89 23.59
N GLY A 196 5.13 11.53 24.25
CA GLY A 196 4.85 12.97 24.12
C GLY A 196 6.02 13.88 24.51
N ASP A 197 6.79 13.53 25.54
CA ASP A 197 7.99 14.28 25.93
C ASP A 197 9.07 14.25 24.86
N ALA A 198 9.28 13.07 24.24
CA ALA A 198 10.25 12.93 23.16
C ALA A 198 9.80 13.70 21.90
N VAL A 199 8.49 13.68 21.60
CA VAL A 199 7.92 14.42 20.47
C VAL A 199 8.01 15.93 20.68
N ARG A 200 7.70 16.44 21.89
CA ARG A 200 7.88 17.86 22.24
C ARG A 200 9.34 18.27 22.11
N ALA A 201 10.26 17.48 22.66
CA ALA A 201 11.69 17.75 22.53
C ALA A 201 12.13 17.79 21.06
N ALA A 202 11.63 16.87 20.22
CA ALA A 202 11.92 16.88 18.79
C ALA A 202 11.35 18.10 18.05
N LEU A 203 10.23 18.64 18.52
CA LEU A 203 9.58 19.82 17.93
C LEU A 203 10.24 21.14 18.35
N GLU A 204 10.62 21.26 19.62
CA GLU A 204 11.06 22.52 20.23
C GLU A 204 12.59 22.70 20.21
N THR A 205 13.34 21.60 20.12
CA THR A 205 14.81 21.66 20.14
C THR A 205 15.38 21.58 18.73
N SER A 206 16.52 22.23 18.52
CA SER A 206 17.31 22.09 17.28
C SER A 206 18.16 20.82 17.26
N TRP A 207 18.13 20.01 18.32
CA TRP A 207 18.97 18.83 18.48
C TRP A 207 18.26 17.59 17.97
N SER A 208 18.97 16.78 17.19
CA SER A 208 18.45 15.52 16.66
C SER A 208 19.30 14.36 17.14
N SER A 209 18.64 13.25 17.51
CA SER A 209 19.29 11.97 17.79
C SER A 209 19.79 11.28 16.52
N ALA A 210 19.54 11.82 15.31
CA ALA A 210 19.86 11.19 14.04
C ALA A 210 21.33 10.76 13.91
N GLN A 211 22.27 11.59 14.38
CA GLN A 211 23.69 11.22 14.36
C GLN A 211 23.97 10.01 15.26
N VAL A 212 23.40 10.00 16.47
CA VAL A 212 23.53 8.89 17.43
C VAL A 212 22.87 7.63 16.87
N GLU A 213 21.65 7.73 16.32
CA GLU A 213 20.95 6.63 15.66
C GLU A 213 21.73 6.08 14.47
N GLY A 214 22.38 6.95 13.69
CA GLY A 214 23.26 6.54 12.59
C GLY A 214 24.42 5.66 13.08
N GLN A 215 25.09 6.08 14.16
CA GLN A 215 26.17 5.29 14.76
C GLN A 215 25.65 3.96 15.35
N VAL A 216 24.50 4.00 16.03
CA VAL A 216 23.84 2.79 16.57
C VAL A 216 23.45 1.84 15.43
N ASN A 217 22.95 2.36 14.30
CA ASN A 217 22.60 1.56 13.13
C ASN A 217 23.84 0.93 12.49
N LYS A 218 24.95 1.68 12.35
CA LYS A 218 26.24 1.14 11.88
C LYS A 218 26.72 0.00 12.78
N LEU A 219 26.65 0.19 14.10
CA LEU A 219 26.99 -0.84 15.08
C LEU A 219 26.06 -2.06 15.00
N LYS A 220 24.74 -1.85 14.90
CA LYS A 220 23.75 -2.93 14.73
C LYS A 220 23.98 -3.71 13.44
N LEU A 221 24.30 -3.03 12.34
CA LEU A 221 24.62 -3.66 11.06
C LEU A 221 25.85 -4.56 11.18
N LEU A 222 26.92 -4.05 11.80
CA LEU A 222 28.15 -4.80 12.04
C LEU A 222 27.90 -6.01 12.94
N LYS A 223 27.12 -5.86 14.01
CA LYS A 223 26.76 -6.97 14.88
C LYS A 223 25.92 -8.03 14.14
N ARG A 224 25.01 -7.61 13.25
CA ARG A 224 24.20 -8.52 12.43
C ARG A 224 25.02 -9.26 11.36
N SER A 225 25.99 -8.61 10.73
CA SER A 225 26.90 -9.28 9.77
C SER A 225 27.79 -10.33 10.44
N MET A 226 27.94 -10.24 11.77
CA MET A 226 28.66 -11.20 12.61
C MET A 226 27.73 -12.17 13.33
N TYR A 227 26.49 -12.36 12.84
CA TYR A 227 25.50 -13.27 13.43
C TYR A 227 25.23 -13.02 14.93
N GLY A 228 25.31 -11.75 15.36
CA GLY A 228 25.15 -11.36 16.75
C GLY A 228 26.40 -11.52 17.63
N ARG A 229 27.47 -12.14 17.12
CA ARG A 229 28.67 -12.56 17.88
C ARG A 229 29.78 -11.50 17.94
N GLY A 230 29.39 -10.23 18.11
CA GLY A 230 30.34 -9.13 18.34
C GLY A 230 30.35 -8.74 19.82
N ASN A 231 31.41 -9.10 20.55
CA ASN A 231 31.67 -8.57 21.89
C ASN A 231 32.18 -7.10 21.78
N LEU A 232 32.25 -6.39 22.91
CA LEU A 232 32.58 -4.97 22.91
C LEU A 232 33.96 -4.67 22.29
N GLU A 233 34.98 -5.47 22.60
CA GLU A 233 36.34 -5.31 22.06
C GLU A 233 36.37 -5.48 20.54
N LEU A 234 35.72 -6.52 20.03
CA LEU A 234 35.66 -6.81 18.60
C LEU A 234 34.89 -5.72 17.83
N LEU A 235 33.81 -5.20 18.42
CA LEU A 235 33.07 -4.05 17.86
C LEU A 235 33.92 -2.79 17.88
N ARG A 236 34.71 -2.53 18.95
CA ARG A 236 35.64 -1.40 19.02
C ARG A 236 36.70 -1.48 17.93
N CYS A 237 37.32 -2.64 17.73
CA CYS A 237 38.30 -2.84 16.67
C CYS A 237 37.71 -2.58 15.27
N ARG A 238 36.50 -3.05 15.00
CA ARG A 238 35.87 -2.91 13.67
C ARG A 238 35.18 -1.58 13.42
N LEU A 239 34.79 -0.83 14.45
CA LEU A 239 34.04 0.42 14.31
C LEU A 239 34.91 1.67 14.50
N ILE A 240 35.86 1.61 15.45
CA ILE A 240 36.69 2.76 15.84
C ILE A 240 38.09 2.67 15.21
N LEU A 241 38.66 1.48 15.09
CA LEU A 241 40.02 1.27 14.57
C LEU A 241 40.07 0.91 13.08
N ALA A 242 38.91 0.75 12.43
CA ALA A 242 38.84 0.54 10.98
C ALA A 242 38.87 1.90 10.25
N PRO A 243 39.77 2.12 9.28
CA PRO A 243 39.87 3.35 8.51
C PRO A 243 38.66 3.60 7.60
#